data_AF-A0A4R4M4R8-F1
#
_entry.id   AF-A0A4R4M4R8-F1
#
_cell.length_a   1.000
_cell.length_b   1.000
_cell.length_c   1.000
_cell.angle_alpha   90.00
_cell.angle_beta   90.00
_cell.angle_gamma   90.00
#
_symmetry.space_group_name_H-M   'P 1'
#
loop_
_entity.id
_entity.type
_entity.pdbx_description
1 polymer ?
#
loop_
_entity_poly.entity_id
_entity_poly.type
_entity_poly.pdbx_seq_one_letter_code
_entity_poly.pdbx_strand_id
1 'polypeptide(L)'
;MARNASRPGLKRAAMMLAATSALGASVIAAAPAQAAPAQAAPVQQAAAPQAVGKQSANQIVWVYVWATNVNVRRGNTGACTDYPSTGNCPIIIRKVSKQEIGVYCQKRGQPVSDSGYSSEWWSYVYNGAYQPSGFVSNVYIRGKAHLDGVPDCTW
;
A
#
# COMPACT_ATOMS: atom_id res chain seq x y z
N MET A 1 -30.94 28.18 -26.98
CA MET A 1 -31.63 28.01 -25.68
C MET A 1 -30.87 26.91 -24.92
N ALA A 2 -29.79 27.22 -24.19
CA ALA A 2 -29.77 27.45 -22.73
C ALA A 2 -30.49 26.31 -21.96
N ARG A 3 -29.92 25.55 -21.02
CA ARG A 3 -29.04 25.97 -19.92
C ARG A 3 -28.18 24.81 -19.39
N ASN A 4 -26.97 25.20 -19.03
CA ASN A 4 -25.98 24.56 -18.17
C ASN A 4 -26.55 24.45 -16.73
N ALA A 5 -26.46 23.29 -16.08
CA ALA A 5 -26.91 23.11 -14.69
C ALA A 5 -25.72 22.74 -13.78
N SER A 6 -25.24 23.75 -13.07
CA SER A 6 -24.18 23.72 -12.07
C SER A 6 -24.53 22.88 -10.84
N ARG A 7 -23.54 22.15 -10.33
CA ARG A 7 -23.55 21.50 -9.00
C ARG A 7 -23.43 22.56 -7.89
N PRO A 8 -24.26 22.54 -6.84
CA PRO A 8 -24.10 23.45 -5.71
C PRO A 8 -23.00 22.97 -4.75
N GLY A 9 -22.08 23.89 -4.44
CA GLY A 9 -20.97 23.70 -3.51
C GLY A 9 -21.40 23.66 -2.05
N LEU A 10 -20.75 22.77 -1.31
CA LEU A 10 -20.89 22.56 0.13
C LEU A 10 -20.22 23.73 0.88
N LYS A 11 -21.03 24.60 1.50
CA LYS A 11 -20.55 25.72 2.32
C LYS A 11 -20.12 25.20 3.70
N ARG A 12 -18.84 25.41 4.04
CA ARG A 12 -18.29 25.20 5.39
C ARG A 12 -18.86 26.26 6.34
N ALA A 13 -19.55 25.83 7.40
CA ALA A 13 -19.95 26.70 8.50
C ALA A 13 -18.86 26.66 9.58
N ALA A 14 -18.19 27.79 9.79
CA ALA A 14 -17.35 28.05 10.95
C ALA A 14 -18.25 28.65 12.03
N MET A 15 -18.29 28.05 13.22
CA MET A 15 -19.03 28.58 14.37
C MET A 15 -18.04 29.25 15.32
N MET A 16 -18.33 30.52 15.62
CA MET A 16 -17.51 31.47 16.37
C MET A 16 -17.40 31.11 17.85
N LEU A 17 -16.20 31.36 18.41
CA LEU A 17 -15.96 31.48 19.84
C LEU A 17 -16.66 32.73 20.39
N ALA A 18 -17.45 32.57 21.45
CA ALA A 18 -17.87 33.67 22.31
C ALA A 18 -17.07 33.64 23.61
N ALA A 19 -16.28 34.70 23.84
CA ALA A 19 -15.63 34.97 25.10
C ALA A 19 -16.55 35.85 25.96
N THR A 20 -16.78 35.45 27.21
CA THR A 20 -17.42 36.30 28.22
C THR A 20 -16.56 36.32 29.47
N SER A 21 -15.98 37.49 29.73
CA SER A 21 -15.24 37.84 30.95
C SER A 21 -16.22 38.19 32.07
N ALA A 22 -16.01 37.64 33.26
CA ALA A 22 -16.62 38.14 34.49
C ALA A 22 -15.59 38.17 35.61
N LEU A 23 -15.42 39.37 36.20
CA LEU A 23 -14.69 39.64 37.42
C LEU A 23 -15.56 39.29 38.63
N GLY A 24 -15.00 38.70 39.69
CA GLY A 24 -15.66 38.76 41.01
C GLY A 24 -15.28 37.70 42.05
N ALA A 25 -14.58 38.16 43.09
CA ALA A 25 -14.64 37.77 44.50
C ALA A 25 -14.16 36.36 44.94
N SER A 26 -13.02 36.36 45.63
CA SER A 26 -12.50 35.26 46.45
C SER A 26 -13.32 35.08 47.74
N VAL A 27 -13.78 33.86 47.99
CA VAL A 27 -14.21 33.39 49.31
C VAL A 27 -13.37 32.17 49.68
N ILE A 28 -12.73 32.21 50.86
CA ILE A 28 -11.96 31.10 51.41
C ILE A 28 -12.97 30.16 52.08
N ALA A 29 -13.17 28.98 51.50
CA ALA A 29 -14.02 27.93 52.05
C ALA A 29 -13.25 26.59 52.06
N ALA A 30 -13.42 25.87 53.18
CA ALA A 30 -12.67 24.69 53.57
C ALA A 30 -12.61 23.60 52.49
N ALA A 31 -11.44 22.99 52.34
CA ALA A 31 -11.19 21.90 51.41
C ALA A 31 -12.00 20.64 51.81
N PRO A 32 -12.90 20.12 50.96
CA PRO A 32 -13.27 18.71 51.06
C PRO A 32 -12.08 17.89 50.54
N ALA A 33 -11.70 16.85 51.28
CA ALA A 33 -10.78 15.83 50.78
C ALA A 33 -11.45 15.14 49.58
N GLN A 34 -11.09 15.58 48.37
CA GLN A 34 -11.51 14.94 47.13
C GLN A 34 -10.69 13.65 46.99
N ALA A 35 -11.37 12.51 47.12
CA ALA A 35 -10.80 11.22 46.76
C ALA A 35 -10.34 11.29 45.29
N ALA A 36 -9.06 11.03 45.06
CA ALA A 36 -8.51 10.99 43.72
C ALA A 36 -9.26 9.96 42.87
N PRO A 37 -9.70 10.28 41.64
CA PRO A 37 -10.16 9.25 40.74
C PRO A 37 -8.95 8.38 40.39
N ALA A 38 -9.04 7.08 40.71
CA ALA A 38 -8.10 6.08 40.22
C ALA A 38 -8.18 6.09 38.68
N GLN A 39 -7.20 6.73 38.05
CA GLN A 39 -7.04 6.69 36.60
C GLN A 39 -6.70 5.25 36.25
N ALA A 40 -7.67 4.53 35.67
CA ALA A 40 -7.42 3.23 35.08
C ALA A 40 -6.32 3.38 34.03
N ALA A 41 -5.26 2.59 34.16
CA ALA A 41 -4.19 2.53 33.18
C ALA A 41 -4.78 2.29 31.78
N PRO A 42 -4.25 2.94 30.72
CA PRO A 42 -4.66 2.62 29.37
C PRO A 42 -4.26 1.17 29.12
N VAL A 43 -5.25 0.29 29.02
CA VAL A 43 -5.06 -1.02 28.42
C VAL A 43 -4.71 -0.74 26.96
N GLN A 44 -3.42 -0.87 26.61
CA GLN A 44 -2.99 -0.96 25.22
C GLN A 44 -3.79 -2.11 24.61
N GLN A 45 -4.80 -1.77 23.81
CA GLN A 45 -5.55 -2.71 23.02
C GLN A 45 -4.52 -3.43 22.14
N ALA A 46 -4.24 -4.70 22.44
CA ALA A 46 -3.40 -5.52 21.58
C ALA A 46 -4.00 -5.44 20.18
N ALA A 47 -3.22 -4.91 19.24
CA ALA A 47 -3.63 -4.84 17.85
C ALA A 47 -4.05 -6.24 17.42
N ALA A 48 -5.33 -6.39 17.04
CA ALA A 48 -5.80 -7.62 16.44
C ALA A 48 -4.84 -7.99 15.29
N PRO A 49 -4.54 -9.29 15.07
CA PRO A 49 -3.78 -9.69 13.90
C PRO A 49 -4.44 -9.08 12.68
N GLN A 50 -3.74 -8.18 12.00
CA GLN A 50 -4.22 -7.61 10.75
C GLN A 50 -4.46 -8.79 9.82
N ALA A 51 -5.71 -9.02 9.44
CA ALA A 51 -6.03 -10.01 8.43
C ALA A 51 -5.16 -9.69 7.22
N VAL A 52 -4.32 -10.65 6.79
CA VAL A 52 -3.48 -10.54 5.59
C VAL A 52 -4.43 -10.45 4.39
N GLY A 53 -4.91 -9.25 4.11
CA GLY A 53 -5.91 -8.97 3.10
C GLY A 53 -5.28 -9.03 1.72
N LYS A 54 -5.98 -9.66 0.78
CA LYS A 54 -5.68 -9.56 -0.67
C LYS A 54 -5.47 -8.07 -1.00
N GLN A 55 -4.27 -7.72 -1.50
CA GLN A 55 -3.96 -6.35 -1.93
C GLN A 55 -5.08 -5.85 -2.87
N SER A 56 -5.77 -4.78 -2.47
CA SER A 56 -6.95 -4.30 -3.19
C SER A 56 -6.56 -3.78 -4.58
N ALA A 57 -7.45 -3.91 -5.57
CA ALA A 57 -7.23 -3.43 -6.94
C ALA A 57 -6.87 -1.93 -7.03
N ASN A 58 -7.16 -1.15 -5.99
CA ASN A 58 -6.73 0.25 -5.85
C ASN A 58 -5.22 0.44 -5.57
N GLN A 59 -4.44 -0.63 -5.55
CA GLN A 59 -2.98 -0.60 -5.37
C GLN A 59 -2.24 -1.20 -6.58
N ILE A 60 -2.89 -1.30 -7.73
CA ILE A 60 -2.25 -1.76 -8.96
C ILE A 60 -1.52 -0.58 -9.59
N VAL A 61 -0.21 -0.73 -9.74
CA VAL A 61 0.64 0.21 -10.48
C VAL A 61 0.85 -0.34 -11.89
N TRP A 62 0.59 0.46 -12.91
CA TRP A 62 0.81 0.06 -14.30
C TRP A 62 2.24 0.39 -14.72
N VAL A 63 2.94 -0.62 -15.24
CA VAL A 63 4.34 -0.52 -15.64
C VAL A 63 4.54 -1.14 -17.01
N TYR A 64 5.53 -0.65 -17.78
CA TYR A 64 5.78 -1.10 -19.14
C TYR A 64 6.93 -2.11 -19.19
N VAL A 65 6.68 -3.29 -19.76
CA VAL A 65 7.70 -4.30 -20.06
C VAL A 65 8.39 -3.97 -21.39
N TRP A 66 9.71 -3.81 -21.40
CA TRP A 66 10.45 -3.44 -22.62
C TRP A 66 10.85 -4.64 -23.49
N ALA A 67 11.03 -5.81 -22.87
CA ALA A 67 11.49 -7.02 -23.55
C ALA A 67 10.33 -7.83 -24.16
N THR A 68 10.70 -8.90 -24.87
CA THR A 68 9.77 -9.87 -25.47
C THR A 68 9.91 -11.23 -24.80
N ASN A 69 8.83 -12.02 -24.80
CA ASN A 69 8.81 -13.39 -24.26
C ASN A 69 9.22 -13.46 -22.78
N VAL A 70 8.94 -12.41 -22.02
CA VAL A 70 9.29 -12.30 -20.60
C VAL A 70 8.39 -13.22 -19.79
N ASN A 71 9.01 -14.04 -18.95
CA ASN A 71 8.32 -15.01 -18.12
C ASN A 71 7.68 -14.33 -16.89
N VAL A 72 6.37 -14.49 -16.74
CA VAL A 72 5.69 -14.31 -15.46
C VAL A 72 5.66 -15.66 -14.76
N ARG A 73 6.40 -15.78 -13.67
CA ARG A 73 6.61 -17.01 -12.92
C ARG A 73 5.59 -17.11 -11.81
N ARG A 74 4.90 -18.24 -11.64
CA ARG A 74 3.93 -18.44 -10.56
C ARG A 74 4.54 -18.05 -9.23
N GLY A 75 3.93 -17.10 -8.54
CA GLY A 75 4.32 -16.73 -7.19
C GLY A 75 3.35 -17.31 -6.15
N ASN A 76 3.55 -16.92 -4.89
CA ASN A 76 2.76 -17.41 -3.75
C ASN A 76 2.82 -18.94 -3.57
N THR A 77 3.99 -19.54 -3.83
CA THR A 77 4.26 -20.97 -3.64
C THR A 77 5.63 -21.16 -2.98
N GLY A 78 5.63 -21.54 -1.69
CA GLY A 78 6.86 -21.88 -0.95
C GLY A 78 7.96 -20.81 -1.08
N ALA A 79 9.20 -21.26 -1.32
CA ALA A 79 10.38 -20.39 -1.41
C ALA A 79 10.29 -19.30 -2.51
N CYS A 80 9.44 -19.49 -3.54
CA CYS A 80 9.24 -18.46 -4.57
C CYS A 80 8.55 -17.20 -4.01
N THR A 81 7.73 -17.36 -2.95
CA THR A 81 7.06 -16.26 -2.25
C THR A 81 8.07 -15.36 -1.54
N ASP A 82 9.05 -15.97 -0.88
CA ASP A 82 9.99 -15.26 -0.01
C ASP A 82 11.17 -14.69 -0.78
N TYR A 83 11.64 -15.41 -1.79
CA TYR A 83 12.79 -15.03 -2.61
C TYR A 83 12.58 -15.47 -4.06
N PRO A 84 11.86 -14.68 -4.89
CA PRO A 84 11.57 -15.06 -6.26
C PRO A 84 12.86 -15.22 -7.08
N SER A 85 12.95 -16.32 -7.84
CA SER A 85 14.11 -16.61 -8.67
C SER A 85 13.72 -17.39 -9.93
N THR A 86 14.62 -17.50 -10.89
CA THR A 86 14.40 -18.34 -12.07
C THR A 86 14.41 -19.83 -11.76
N GLY A 87 15.05 -20.24 -10.66
CA GLY A 87 15.18 -21.64 -10.23
C GLY A 87 14.05 -22.13 -9.32
N ASN A 88 13.69 -21.37 -8.28
CA ASN A 88 12.63 -21.76 -7.33
C ASN A 88 11.22 -21.35 -7.77
N CYS A 89 11.08 -20.56 -8.84
CA CYS A 89 9.81 -20.26 -9.50
C CYS A 89 9.79 -20.85 -10.94
N PRO A 90 9.78 -22.19 -11.11
CA PRO A 90 9.92 -22.82 -12.42
C PRO A 90 8.65 -22.73 -13.29
N ILE A 91 7.47 -22.60 -12.67
CA ILE A 91 6.19 -22.60 -13.39
C ILE A 91 5.97 -21.24 -14.04
N ILE A 92 5.90 -21.21 -15.37
CA ILE A 92 5.52 -20.01 -16.12
C ILE A 92 4.00 -19.98 -16.31
N ILE A 93 3.35 -18.96 -15.77
CA ILE A 93 1.88 -18.82 -15.87
C ILE A 93 1.46 -17.99 -17.08
N ARG A 94 2.34 -17.12 -17.57
CA ARG A 94 2.11 -16.26 -18.74
C ARG A 94 3.44 -15.76 -19.28
N LYS A 95 3.47 -15.44 -20.57
CA LYS A 95 4.53 -14.61 -21.18
C LYS A 95 4.00 -13.24 -21.56
N VAL A 96 4.81 -12.21 -21.34
CA VAL A 96 4.50 -10.82 -21.69
C VAL A 96 5.55 -10.27 -22.64
N SER A 97 5.11 -9.41 -23.55
CA SER A 97 5.95 -8.79 -24.58
C SER A 97 5.51 -7.35 -24.79
N LYS A 98 6.45 -6.41 -24.69
CA LYS A 98 6.29 -4.99 -25.11
C LYS A 98 4.90 -4.41 -24.82
N GLN A 99 4.50 -4.41 -23.56
CA GLN A 99 3.15 -4.01 -23.13
C GLN A 99 3.15 -3.49 -21.69
N GLU A 100 2.05 -2.84 -21.32
CA GLU A 100 1.75 -2.48 -19.94
C GLU A 100 1.20 -3.68 -19.16
N ILE A 101 1.63 -3.81 -17.91
CA ILE A 101 1.12 -4.81 -16.95
C ILE A 101 0.83 -4.12 -15.62
N GLY A 102 -0.15 -4.64 -14.89
CA GLY A 102 -0.42 -4.23 -13.52
C GLY A 102 0.48 -4.99 -12.55
N VAL A 103 1.08 -4.30 -11.58
CA VAL A 103 1.85 -4.90 -10.49
C VAL A 103 1.30 -4.45 -9.14
N TYR A 104 1.33 -5.34 -8.16
CA TYR A 104 0.82 -5.09 -6.80
C TYR A 104 1.90 -4.60 -5.84
N CYS A 105 3.05 -5.24 -5.89
CA CYS A 105 4.20 -4.96 -5.03
C CYS A 105 5.46 -5.51 -5.67
N GLN A 106 6.61 -5.20 -5.06
CA GLN A 106 7.91 -5.73 -5.45
C GLN A 106 8.66 -6.32 -4.25
N LYS A 107 9.57 -7.26 -4.50
CA LYS A 107 10.41 -7.89 -3.47
C LYS A 107 11.79 -8.19 -4.03
N ARG A 108 12.81 -8.21 -3.16
CA ARG A 108 14.13 -8.74 -3.49
C ARG A 108 14.06 -10.24 -3.78
N GLY A 109 14.84 -10.67 -4.76
CA GLY A 109 14.95 -12.05 -5.21
C GLY A 109 16.31 -12.29 -5.85
N GLN A 110 16.38 -13.28 -6.73
CA GLN A 110 17.60 -13.57 -7.47
C GLN A 110 18.00 -12.38 -8.34
N PRO A 111 19.27 -11.91 -8.30
CA PRO A 111 19.80 -10.97 -9.27
C PRO A 111 19.72 -11.51 -10.69
N VAL A 112 19.10 -10.77 -11.60
CA VAL A 112 19.05 -11.09 -13.02
C VAL A 112 19.71 -9.96 -13.79
N SER A 113 20.59 -10.32 -14.72
CA SER A 113 21.24 -9.38 -15.63
C SER A 113 20.87 -9.71 -17.07
N ASP A 114 20.48 -8.70 -17.84
CA ASP A 114 20.22 -8.79 -19.27
C ASP A 114 20.56 -7.45 -19.94
N SER A 115 21.16 -7.51 -21.13
CA SER A 115 21.38 -6.35 -22.01
C SER A 115 22.12 -5.19 -21.32
N GLY A 116 23.08 -5.50 -20.44
CA GLY A 116 23.87 -4.53 -19.69
C GLY A 116 23.16 -3.92 -18.47
N TYR A 117 21.94 -4.38 -18.16
CA TYR A 117 21.16 -3.96 -17.00
C TYR A 117 21.02 -5.12 -16.01
N SER A 118 20.97 -4.81 -14.71
CA SER A 118 20.80 -5.80 -13.66
C SER A 118 19.79 -5.33 -12.62
N SER A 119 19.01 -6.28 -12.09
CA SER A 119 18.10 -6.02 -10.97
C SER A 119 17.98 -7.25 -10.08
N GLU A 120 18.05 -7.03 -8.76
CA GLU A 120 17.68 -8.02 -7.74
C GLU A 120 16.20 -7.93 -7.34
N TRP A 121 15.43 -7.04 -7.97
CA TRP A 121 14.03 -6.81 -7.65
C TRP A 121 13.09 -7.52 -8.61
N TRP A 122 12.00 -8.02 -8.06
CA TRP A 122 10.95 -8.75 -8.77
C TRP A 122 9.58 -8.17 -8.42
N SER A 123 8.77 -7.92 -9.43
CA SER A 123 7.42 -7.38 -9.26
C SER A 123 6.37 -8.48 -9.31
N TYR A 124 5.42 -8.45 -8.39
CA TYR A 124 4.27 -9.36 -8.35
C TYR A 124 3.14 -8.83 -9.24
N VAL A 125 2.94 -9.50 -10.37
CA VAL A 125 2.02 -9.12 -11.45
C VAL A 125 0.57 -9.47 -11.08
N TYR A 126 -0.32 -8.51 -11.29
CA TYR A 126 -1.76 -8.71 -11.30
C TYR A 126 -2.22 -9.26 -12.65
N ASN A 127 -2.81 -10.46 -12.65
CA ASN A 127 -3.38 -11.07 -13.86
C ASN A 127 -4.92 -11.08 -13.88
N GLY A 128 -5.59 -10.46 -12.91
CA GLY A 128 -7.04 -10.56 -12.71
C GLY A 128 -7.42 -11.33 -11.45
N ALA A 129 -8.61 -11.08 -10.90
CA ALA A 129 -9.05 -11.63 -9.61
C ALA A 129 -9.10 -13.17 -9.53
N TYR A 130 -9.29 -13.83 -10.68
CA TYR A 130 -9.44 -15.28 -10.79
C TYR A 130 -8.28 -15.94 -11.54
N GLN A 131 -7.25 -15.18 -11.90
CA GLN A 131 -6.08 -15.68 -12.61
C GLN A 131 -4.91 -15.83 -11.65
N PRO A 132 -4.06 -16.86 -11.83
CA PRO A 132 -2.85 -16.97 -11.05
C PRO A 132 -1.99 -15.72 -11.26
N SER A 133 -1.46 -15.17 -10.17
CA SER A 133 -0.53 -14.04 -10.17
C SER A 133 0.89 -14.54 -9.95
N GLY A 134 1.89 -13.73 -10.29
CA GLY A 134 3.26 -14.22 -10.32
C GLY A 134 4.31 -13.15 -10.43
N PHE A 135 5.57 -13.53 -10.28
CA PHE A 135 6.70 -12.63 -10.30
C PHE A 135 7.28 -12.46 -11.71
N VAL A 136 7.68 -11.24 -12.02
CA VAL A 136 8.51 -10.89 -13.17
C VAL A 136 9.74 -10.13 -12.66
N SER A 137 10.92 -10.41 -13.23
CA SER A 137 12.13 -9.67 -12.85
C SER A 137 12.05 -8.24 -13.38
N ASN A 138 12.38 -7.27 -12.53
CA ASN A 138 12.36 -5.86 -12.89
C ASN A 138 13.42 -5.50 -13.93
N VAL A 139 14.39 -6.39 -14.21
CA VAL A 139 15.32 -6.24 -15.34
C VAL A 139 14.58 -6.00 -16.66
N TYR A 140 13.36 -6.54 -16.80
CA TYR A 140 12.53 -6.45 -18.01
C TYR A 140 11.48 -5.32 -17.98
N ILE A 141 11.43 -4.52 -16.91
CA ILE A 141 10.47 -3.43 -16.74
C ILE A 141 11.21 -2.10 -16.92
N ARG A 142 10.59 -1.14 -17.63
CA ARG A 142 11.17 0.20 -17.77
C ARG A 142 11.16 0.92 -16.42
N GLY A 143 12.32 1.43 -16.02
CA GLY A 143 12.47 2.22 -14.80
C GLY A 143 13.77 1.90 -14.08
N LYS A 144 13.79 2.24 -12.79
CA LYS A 144 14.86 1.85 -11.86
C LYS A 144 14.71 0.37 -11.49
N ALA A 145 15.77 -0.20 -10.88
CA ALA A 145 15.77 -1.61 -10.48
C ALA A 145 14.65 -1.88 -9.46
N HIS A 146 14.55 -1.04 -8.44
CA HIS A 146 13.39 -0.89 -7.58
C HIS A 146 12.46 0.17 -8.19
N LEU A 147 11.23 -0.20 -8.53
CA LEU A 147 10.32 0.65 -9.30
C LEU A 147 9.70 1.73 -8.41
N ASP A 148 9.75 2.98 -8.87
CA ASP A 148 9.13 4.10 -8.16
C ASP A 148 7.59 3.90 -8.09
N GLY A 149 7.01 4.10 -6.90
CA GLY A 149 5.56 4.01 -6.68
C GLY A 149 5.00 2.60 -6.51
N VAL A 150 5.80 1.55 -6.77
CA VAL A 150 5.42 0.16 -6.47
C VAL A 150 5.81 -0.14 -5.01
N PRO A 151 4.88 -0.49 -4.12
CA PRO A 151 5.20 -0.78 -2.73
C PRO A 151 5.96 -2.11 -2.60
N ASP A 152 6.68 -2.30 -1.50
CA ASP A 152 7.30 -3.59 -1.21
C ASP A 152 6.26 -4.62 -0.74
N CYS A 153 6.46 -5.89 -1.07
CA CYS A 153 5.61 -6.97 -0.59
C CYS A 153 5.84 -7.18 0.92
N THR A 154 4.76 -7.22 1.70
CA THR A 154 4.80 -7.32 3.18
C THR A 154 4.72 -8.77 3.70
N TRP A 155 4.45 -9.69 2.78
CA TRP A 155 4.53 -11.13 2.92
C TRP A 155 5.76 -11.56 2.14
#